data_AF-A0AAJ1I590-F1
#
_entry.id   AF-A0AAJ1I590-F1
#
_cell.length_a   1.000
_cell.length_b   1.000
_cell.length_c   1.000
_cell.angle_alpha   90.00
_cell.angle_beta   90.00
_cell.angle_gamma   90.00
#
_symmetry.space_group_name_H-M   'P 1'
#
loop_
_entity.id
_entity.type
_entity.pdbx_description
1 polymer ?
#
loop_
_entity_poly.entity_id
_entity_poly.type
_entity_poly.pdbx_seq_one_letter_code
_entity_poly.pdbx_strand_id
1 'polypeptide(L)'
;MARKRKTSTAEDLMDLIAMLPWWAGIALALTSYMVLHSIAVLPLPAAQSPQQIGQLATTAIWQGLATGGQYILPLICLAGAAISAVRQRRRSQLFETTSASSSADALQNMSWWEFETLVGEGFRRRGYSVKETGGGGPDGGVDLVLSKDGEKTLVQCKQWKAFKVGVSTVRELYGVMAADGAAAGFVVTSGRFTQEAVAFAAGRNIHLMDGAALMKLLKEAKAQTGAASTTKARTSTSLANPVRVAEPLKTEPAFDTVRPAASPIPGCPQCGKAMVQRVAKRGPAAGKAFWGCSAFGAGCRGTREMVGVGDEN
;
A
#
# COMPACT_ATOMS: atom_id res chain seq x y z
N MET A 1 -28.60 -8.00 8.44
CA MET A 1 -28.41 -7.74 9.89
C MET A 1 -27.03 -8.25 10.28
N ALA A 2 -26.06 -7.35 10.48
CA ALA A 2 -24.70 -7.72 10.85
C ALA A 2 -24.64 -8.11 12.34
N ARG A 3 -24.18 -9.32 12.62
CA ARG A 3 -24.04 -9.85 13.98
C ARG A 3 -22.86 -9.13 14.65
N LYS A 4 -23.14 -8.06 15.40
CA LYS A 4 -22.15 -7.31 16.19
C LYS A 4 -21.51 -8.30 17.18
N ARG A 5 -20.30 -8.78 16.91
CA ARG A 5 -19.51 -9.60 17.85
C ARG A 5 -19.30 -8.72 19.09
N LYS A 6 -19.71 -9.20 20.27
CA LYS A 6 -19.33 -8.60 21.54
C LYS A 6 -17.86 -8.96 21.76
N THR A 7 -16.95 -8.12 21.30
CA THR A 7 -15.53 -8.23 21.67
C THR A 7 -15.40 -7.87 23.15
N SER A 8 -14.53 -8.59 23.86
CA SER A 8 -14.22 -8.30 25.26
C SER A 8 -13.34 -7.04 25.33
N THR A 9 -13.47 -6.23 26.38
CA THR A 9 -12.64 -5.03 26.57
C THR A 9 -11.14 -5.33 26.59
N ALA A 10 -10.76 -6.55 26.99
CA ALA A 10 -9.39 -7.03 26.94
C ALA A 10 -8.91 -7.38 25.52
N GLU A 11 -9.81 -7.84 24.64
CA GLU A 11 -9.50 -8.11 23.22
C GLU A 11 -9.27 -6.79 22.49
N ASP A 12 -10.14 -5.80 22.70
CA ASP A 12 -9.98 -4.46 22.10
C ASP A 12 -8.66 -3.80 22.55
N LEU A 13 -8.30 -3.94 23.83
CA LEU A 13 -7.03 -3.44 24.36
C LEU A 13 -5.83 -4.17 23.74
N MET A 14 -5.92 -5.50 23.59
CA MET A 14 -4.87 -6.29 22.97
C MET A 14 -4.68 -5.92 21.49
N ASP A 15 -5.77 -5.73 20.75
CA ASP A 15 -5.75 -5.32 19.34
C ASP A 15 -5.13 -3.92 19.18
N LEU A 16 -5.46 -3.00 20.08
CA LEU A 16 -4.88 -1.65 20.08
C LEU A 16 -3.38 -1.69 20.37
N ILE A 17 -2.94 -2.51 21.34
CA ILE A 17 -1.50 -2.70 21.64
C ILE A 17 -0.79 -3.41 20.49
N ALA A 18 -1.43 -4.37 19.83
CA ALA A 18 -0.86 -5.07 18.67
C ALA A 18 -0.67 -4.15 17.45
N MET A 19 -1.31 -2.98 17.44
CA MET A 19 -1.13 -1.94 16.42
C MET A 19 0.11 -1.06 16.67
N LEU A 20 0.66 -1.07 17.89
CA LEU A 20 1.88 -0.37 18.25
C LEU A 20 3.13 -1.17 17.84
N PRO A 21 4.29 -0.50 17.68
CA PRO A 21 5.56 -1.20 17.56
C PRO A 21 5.79 -2.15 18.73
N TRP A 22 6.34 -3.34 18.48
CA TRP A 22 6.57 -4.36 19.52
C TRP A 22 7.37 -3.83 20.73
N TRP A 23 8.34 -2.92 20.49
CA TRP A 23 9.12 -2.29 21.55
C TRP A 23 8.27 -1.39 22.46
N ALA A 24 7.26 -0.73 21.92
CA ALA A 24 6.33 0.11 22.69
C ALA A 24 5.43 -0.76 23.57
N GLY A 25 5.01 -1.93 23.08
CA GLY A 25 4.29 -2.91 23.90
C GLY A 25 5.11 -3.45 25.08
N ILE A 26 6.41 -3.71 24.87
CA ILE A 26 7.33 -4.09 25.96
C ILE A 26 7.50 -2.95 26.97
N ALA A 27 7.72 -1.72 26.49
CA ALA A 27 7.83 -0.55 27.36
C ALA A 27 6.57 -0.37 28.21
N LEU A 28 5.39 -0.49 27.59
CA LEU A 28 4.09 -0.40 28.28
C LEU A 28 3.92 -1.50 29.35
N ALA A 29 4.39 -2.72 29.06
CA ALA A 29 4.39 -3.82 30.03
C ALA A 29 5.25 -3.50 31.25
N LEU A 30 6.46 -2.96 31.05
CA LEU A 30 7.36 -2.58 32.14
C LEU A 30 6.80 -1.42 32.97
N THR A 31 6.30 -0.37 32.32
CA THR A 31 5.73 0.79 33.02
C THR A 31 4.48 0.43 33.79
N SER A 32 3.60 -0.40 33.22
CA SER A 32 2.38 -0.84 33.92
C SER A 32 2.71 -1.73 35.12
N TYR A 33 3.67 -2.65 34.99
CA TYR A 33 4.14 -3.45 36.13
C TYR A 33 4.69 -2.55 37.25
N MET A 34 5.60 -1.63 36.94
CA MET A 34 6.22 -0.75 37.93
C MET A 34 5.20 0.11 38.68
N VAL A 35 4.25 0.71 37.97
CA VAL A 35 3.20 1.54 38.58
C VAL A 35 2.28 0.70 39.47
N LEU A 36 1.75 -0.42 38.97
CA LEU A 36 0.82 -1.23 39.75
C LEU A 36 1.50 -1.92 40.94
N HIS A 37 2.75 -2.35 40.77
CA HIS A 37 3.55 -2.90 41.85
C HIS A 37 3.80 -1.87 42.96
N SER A 38 4.11 -0.62 42.60
CA SER A 38 4.31 0.46 43.58
C SER A 38 3.06 0.72 44.42
N ILE A 39 1.86 0.54 43.84
CA ILE A 39 0.58 0.70 44.54
C ILE A 39 0.26 -0.55 45.37
N ALA A 40 0.54 -1.75 44.86
CA ALA A 40 0.26 -3.01 45.52
C ALA A 40 1.07 -3.20 46.82
N VAL A 41 2.30 -2.66 46.86
CA VAL A 41 3.21 -2.76 48.02
C VAL A 41 2.95 -1.67 49.08
N LEU A 42 2.11 -0.66 48.80
CA LEU A 42 1.76 0.34 49.81
C LEU A 42 1.07 -0.33 51.01
N PRO A 43 1.52 -0.10 52.25
CA PRO A 43 0.83 -0.63 53.41
C PRO A 43 -0.54 0.03 53.54
N LEU A 44 -1.57 -0.76 53.86
CA LEU A 44 -2.89 -0.21 54.17
C LEU A 44 -2.80 0.66 55.44
N PRO A 45 -3.28 1.92 55.40
CA PRO A 45 -3.27 2.76 56.59
C PRO A 45 -4.18 2.17 57.66
N ALA A 46 -3.76 2.17 58.93
CA ALA A 46 -4.62 1.73 60.03
C ALA A 46 -5.69 2.79 60.30
N ALA A 47 -6.97 2.40 60.38
CA ALA A 47 -8.05 3.33 60.71
C ALA A 47 -7.91 3.81 62.16
N GLN A 48 -7.70 5.12 62.35
CA GLN A 48 -7.57 5.74 63.68
C GLN A 48 -8.86 6.45 64.12
N SER A 49 -9.80 6.67 63.20
CA SER A 49 -11.08 7.33 63.47
C SER A 49 -12.23 6.75 62.64
N PRO A 50 -13.48 6.78 63.14
CA PRO A 50 -14.65 6.29 62.41
C PRO A 50 -14.88 6.97 61.05
N GLN A 51 -14.47 8.24 60.90
CA GLN A 51 -14.60 8.99 59.64
C GLN A 51 -13.68 8.48 58.51
N GLN A 52 -12.62 7.74 58.82
CA GLN A 52 -11.63 7.24 57.84
C GLN A 52 -12.02 5.87 57.23
N ILE A 53 -13.07 5.21 57.74
CA ILE A 53 -13.49 3.88 57.28
C ILE A 53 -13.85 3.88 55.78
N GLY A 54 -14.50 4.94 55.29
CA GLY A 54 -14.83 5.07 53.86
C GLY A 54 -13.59 5.18 52.96
N GLN A 55 -12.59 5.95 53.38
CA GLN A 55 -11.33 6.08 52.64
C GLN A 55 -10.55 4.76 52.64
N LEU A 56 -10.48 4.07 53.79
CA LEU A 56 -9.87 2.75 53.91
C LEU A 56 -10.47 1.72 52.94
N ALA A 57 -11.80 1.69 52.84
CA ALA A 57 -12.51 0.78 51.93
C ALA A 57 -12.13 1.05 50.46
N THR A 58 -12.08 2.32 50.04
CA THR A 58 -11.67 2.67 48.67
C THR A 58 -10.20 2.31 48.40
N THR A 59 -9.29 2.55 49.34
CA THR A 59 -7.86 2.19 49.19
C THR A 59 -7.64 0.69 49.11
N ALA A 60 -8.40 -0.09 49.90
CA ALA A 60 -8.31 -1.56 49.87
C ALA A 60 -8.80 -2.14 48.53
N ILE A 61 -9.86 -1.58 47.95
CA ILE A 61 -10.34 -1.97 46.61
C ILE A 61 -9.28 -1.67 45.55
N TRP A 62 -8.71 -0.46 45.55
CA TRP A 62 -7.67 -0.06 44.60
C TRP A 62 -6.41 -0.92 44.73
N GLN A 63 -5.99 -1.25 45.97
CA GLN A 63 -4.85 -2.11 46.21
C GLN A 63 -5.13 -3.56 45.79
N GLY A 64 -6.34 -4.09 46.04
CA GLY A 64 -6.75 -5.41 45.57
C GLY A 64 -6.72 -5.52 44.05
N LEU A 65 -7.26 -4.50 43.36
CA LEU A 65 -7.19 -4.41 41.89
C LEU A 65 -5.74 -4.28 41.40
N ALA A 66 -4.90 -3.48 42.06
CA ALA A 66 -3.48 -3.34 41.71
C ALA A 66 -2.70 -4.66 41.88
N THR A 67 -3.00 -5.43 42.94
CA THR A 67 -2.34 -6.70 43.24
C THR A 67 -2.58 -7.75 42.17
N GLY A 68 -3.81 -7.85 41.64
CA GLY A 68 -4.11 -8.71 40.50
C GLY A 68 -3.68 -8.11 39.16
N GLY A 69 -3.90 -6.80 38.98
CA GLY A 69 -3.62 -6.07 37.75
C GLY A 69 -2.14 -6.00 37.39
N GLN A 70 -1.23 -6.03 38.38
CA GLN A 70 0.21 -5.95 38.15
C GLN A 70 0.73 -7.09 37.28
N TYR A 71 0.05 -8.24 37.21
CA TYR A 71 0.44 -9.35 36.34
C TYR A 71 -0.41 -9.41 35.07
N ILE A 72 -1.71 -9.14 35.19
CA ILE A 72 -2.65 -9.24 34.07
C ILE A 72 -2.31 -8.21 32.99
N LEU A 73 -2.10 -6.95 33.36
CA LEU A 73 -1.90 -5.86 32.39
C LEU A 73 -0.56 -5.99 31.63
N PRO A 74 0.59 -6.27 32.28
CA PRO A 74 1.83 -6.55 31.55
C PRO A 74 1.74 -7.79 30.67
N LEU A 75 1.05 -8.84 31.10
CA LEU A 75 0.89 -10.06 30.30
C LEU A 75 0.09 -9.80 29.03
N ILE A 76 -0.98 -8.99 29.09
CA ILE A 76 -1.74 -8.54 27.91
C ILE A 76 -0.83 -7.70 27.00
N CYS A 77 -0.04 -6.79 27.56
CA CYS A 77 0.89 -5.95 26.79
C CYS A 77 1.96 -6.78 26.07
N LEU A 78 2.53 -7.78 26.76
CA LEU A 78 3.52 -8.70 26.18
C LEU A 78 2.90 -9.60 25.11
N ALA A 79 1.67 -10.08 25.29
CA ALA A 79 0.94 -10.83 24.27
C ALA A 79 0.71 -9.97 23.02
N GLY A 80 0.26 -8.72 23.19
CA GLY A 80 0.13 -7.75 22.10
C GLY A 80 1.46 -7.46 21.39
N ALA A 81 2.54 -7.28 22.15
CA ALA A 81 3.89 -7.08 21.62
C ALA A 81 4.39 -8.29 20.81
N ALA A 82 4.12 -9.51 21.29
CA ALA A 82 4.47 -10.74 20.59
C ALA A 82 3.70 -10.88 19.27
N ILE A 83 2.39 -10.59 19.28
CA ILE A 83 1.57 -10.57 18.06
C ILE A 83 2.09 -9.53 17.07
N SER A 84 2.39 -8.30 17.53
CA SER A 84 2.98 -7.23 16.71
C SER A 84 4.31 -7.65 16.10
N ALA A 85 5.20 -8.27 16.89
CA ALA A 85 6.49 -8.77 16.42
C ALA A 85 6.35 -9.89 15.36
N VAL A 86 5.43 -10.83 15.57
CA VAL A 86 5.16 -11.90 14.59
C VAL A 86 4.58 -11.32 13.31
N ARG A 87 3.62 -10.38 13.39
CA ARG A 87 3.05 -9.69 12.21
C ARG A 87 4.14 -8.96 11.43
N GLN A 88 5.03 -8.23 12.11
CA GLN A 88 6.12 -7.51 11.46
C GLN A 88 7.15 -8.45 10.80
N ARG A 89 7.47 -9.58 11.45
CA ARG A 89 8.35 -10.61 10.89
C ARG A 89 7.74 -11.29 9.67
N ARG A 90 6.49 -11.75 9.75
CA ARG A 90 5.77 -12.39 8.63
C ARG A 90 5.69 -11.46 7.43
N ARG A 91 5.37 -10.19 7.68
CA ARG A 91 5.27 -9.15 6.65
C ARG A 91 6.61 -8.92 5.93
N SER A 92 7.72 -8.93 6.68
CA SER A 92 9.06 -8.84 6.10
C SER A 92 9.42 -10.10 5.30
N GLN A 93 9.09 -11.29 5.81
CA GLN A 93 9.36 -12.56 5.12
C GLN A 93 8.59 -12.69 3.80
N LEU A 94 7.30 -12.35 3.78
CA LEU A 94 6.47 -12.32 2.56
C LEU A 94 7.07 -11.43 1.46
N PHE A 95 7.53 -10.24 1.86
CA PHE A 95 8.20 -9.32 0.94
C PHE A 95 9.51 -9.90 0.42
N GLU A 96 10.37 -10.44 1.28
CA GLU A 96 11.67 -10.99 0.87
C GLU A 96 11.55 -12.21 -0.05
N THR A 97 10.63 -13.14 0.24
CA THR A 97 10.42 -14.33 -0.59
C THR A 97 9.85 -13.95 -1.96
N THR A 98 8.87 -13.05 -1.99
CA THR A 98 8.21 -12.65 -3.24
C THR A 98 9.11 -11.75 -4.09
N SER A 99 9.84 -10.81 -3.48
CA SER A 99 10.79 -9.96 -4.20
C SER A 99 12.03 -10.72 -4.73
N ALA A 100 12.41 -11.83 -4.08
CA ALA A 100 13.48 -12.72 -4.56
C ALA A 100 13.01 -13.68 -5.66
N SER A 101 11.73 -14.04 -5.67
CA SER A 101 11.15 -14.87 -6.73
C SER A 101 10.99 -14.09 -8.05
N SER A 102 11.25 -14.76 -9.18
CA SER A 102 11.13 -14.14 -10.52
C SER A 102 9.78 -14.36 -11.19
N SER A 103 8.85 -15.10 -10.57
CA SER A 103 7.63 -15.57 -11.23
C SER A 103 6.38 -14.85 -10.74
N ALA A 104 5.54 -14.43 -11.70
CA ALA A 104 4.16 -14.01 -11.45
C ALA A 104 3.35 -15.09 -10.69
N ASP A 105 3.80 -16.35 -10.74
CA ASP A 105 3.23 -17.48 -9.99
C ASP A 105 3.31 -17.31 -8.46
N ALA A 106 4.29 -16.57 -7.93
CA ALA A 106 4.35 -16.27 -6.51
C ALA A 106 3.14 -15.42 -6.08
N LEU A 107 2.74 -14.46 -6.93
CA LEU A 107 1.54 -13.62 -6.73
C LEU A 107 0.24 -14.42 -6.88
N GLN A 108 0.25 -15.54 -7.59
CA GLN A 108 -0.92 -16.39 -7.81
C GLN A 108 -1.15 -17.40 -6.67
N ASN A 109 -0.23 -17.56 -5.72
CA ASN A 109 -0.39 -18.54 -4.64
C ASN A 109 -0.55 -17.90 -3.25
N MET A 110 -0.89 -16.61 -3.19
CA MET A 110 -1.11 -15.88 -1.94
C MET A 110 -2.59 -15.55 -1.69
N SER A 111 -2.95 -15.44 -0.42
CA SER A 111 -4.26 -14.96 0.00
C SER A 111 -4.44 -13.46 -0.32
N TRP A 112 -5.71 -13.02 -0.35
CA TRP A 112 -6.04 -11.60 -0.59
C TRP A 112 -5.38 -10.68 0.45
N TRP A 113 -5.39 -11.07 1.72
CA TRP A 113 -4.70 -10.34 2.80
C TRP A 113 -3.18 -10.26 2.60
N GLU A 114 -2.54 -11.34 2.15
CA GLU A 114 -1.10 -11.35 1.87
C GLU A 114 -0.75 -10.44 0.70
N PHE A 115 -1.59 -10.40 -0.34
CA PHE A 115 -1.40 -9.52 -1.49
C PHE A 115 -1.46 -8.04 -1.07
N GLU A 116 -2.46 -7.64 -0.29
CA GLU A 116 -2.57 -6.26 0.22
C GLU A 116 -1.40 -5.89 1.12
N THR A 117 -1.02 -6.84 1.99
CA THR A 117 0.13 -6.68 2.89
C THR A 117 1.43 -6.47 2.10
N LEU A 118 1.61 -7.21 1.00
CA LEU A 118 2.77 -7.12 0.10
C LEU A 118 2.78 -5.78 -0.65
N VAL A 119 1.66 -5.37 -1.24
CA VAL A 119 1.51 -4.07 -1.91
C VAL A 119 1.82 -2.95 -0.93
N GLY A 120 1.25 -3.01 0.28
CA GLY A 120 1.51 -2.05 1.35
C GLY A 120 2.99 -2.01 1.77
N GLU A 121 3.67 -3.15 1.89
CA GLU A 121 5.13 -3.20 2.11
C GLU A 121 5.92 -2.54 0.98
N GLY A 122 5.57 -2.82 -0.27
CA GLY A 122 6.23 -2.22 -1.43
C GLY A 122 6.16 -0.69 -1.40
N PHE A 123 4.99 -0.13 -1.09
CA PHE A 123 4.83 1.32 -0.97
C PHE A 123 5.55 1.88 0.27
N ARG A 124 5.48 1.21 1.44
CA ARG A 124 6.20 1.67 2.65
C ARG A 124 7.70 1.80 2.40
N ARG A 125 8.30 0.84 1.67
CA ARG A 125 9.73 0.86 1.32
C ARG A 125 10.12 1.94 0.30
N ARG A 126 9.15 2.50 -0.42
CA ARG A 126 9.33 3.69 -1.29
C ARG A 126 9.10 5.03 -0.57
N GLY A 127 8.98 4.99 0.76
CA GLY A 127 8.81 6.18 1.60
C GLY A 127 7.37 6.65 1.75
N TYR A 128 6.37 5.84 1.39
CA TYR A 128 4.97 6.16 1.69
C TYR A 128 4.62 5.76 3.13
N SER A 129 3.88 6.62 3.83
CA SER A 129 3.13 6.19 5.00
C SER A 129 1.90 5.42 4.53
N VAL A 130 1.68 4.20 5.02
CA VAL A 130 0.60 3.33 4.55
C VAL A 130 -0.29 2.93 5.70
N LYS A 131 -1.58 3.25 5.56
CA LYS A 131 -2.67 2.82 6.43
C LYS A 131 -3.50 1.77 5.70
N GLU A 132 -3.54 0.56 6.25
CA GLU A 132 -4.42 -0.53 5.78
C GLU A 132 -5.83 -0.25 6.28
N THR A 133 -6.82 -0.21 5.40
CA THR A 133 -8.24 -0.01 5.79
C THR A 133 -8.92 -1.33 6.16
N GLY A 134 -8.39 -2.47 5.69
CA GLY A 134 -8.82 -3.81 6.10
C GLY A 134 -10.21 -4.20 5.56
N GLY A 135 -10.30 -5.40 5.03
CA GLY A 135 -11.47 -5.87 4.27
C GLY A 135 -12.81 -5.77 4.98
N GLY A 136 -13.73 -5.02 4.36
CA GLY A 136 -15.18 -5.10 4.62
C GLY A 136 -15.83 -3.82 5.17
N GLY A 137 -15.10 -2.71 5.28
CA GLY A 137 -15.70 -1.40 5.54
C GLY A 137 -16.54 -0.89 4.35
N PRO A 138 -17.46 0.08 4.58
CA PRO A 138 -18.19 0.77 3.50
C PRO A 138 -17.28 1.68 2.64
N ASP A 139 -15.96 1.49 2.68
CA ASP A 139 -14.91 2.38 2.19
C ASP A 139 -14.77 2.36 0.66
N GLY A 140 -15.84 2.05 -0.07
CA GLY A 140 -15.90 2.17 -1.53
C GLY A 140 -14.92 1.26 -2.29
N GLY A 141 -14.34 0.26 -1.62
CA GLY A 141 -13.33 -0.63 -2.20
C GLY A 141 -11.90 -0.09 -2.17
N VAL A 142 -11.56 0.81 -1.24
CA VAL A 142 -10.18 1.22 -0.95
C VAL A 142 -9.56 0.26 0.07
N ASP A 143 -8.43 -0.34 -0.29
CA ASP A 143 -7.74 -1.33 0.55
C ASP A 143 -6.55 -0.70 1.31
N LEU A 144 -5.89 0.31 0.72
CA LEU A 144 -4.82 1.07 1.37
C LEU A 144 -5.00 2.58 1.15
N VAL A 145 -4.67 3.35 2.17
CA VAL A 145 -4.50 4.81 2.09
C VAL A 145 -3.03 5.13 2.28
N LEU A 146 -2.42 5.72 1.26
CA LEU A 146 -1.03 6.18 1.29
C LEU A 146 -0.98 7.68 1.56
N SER A 147 0.06 8.10 2.28
CA SER A 147 0.40 9.51 2.44
C SER A 147 1.89 9.72 2.21
N LYS A 148 2.23 10.70 1.38
CA LYS A 148 3.60 11.11 1.09
C LYS A 148 3.60 12.59 0.74
N ASP A 149 4.53 13.36 1.30
CA ASP A 149 4.68 14.80 1.02
C ASP A 149 3.39 15.62 1.23
N GLY A 150 2.54 15.19 2.18
CA GLY A 150 1.25 15.82 2.47
C GLY A 150 0.11 15.42 1.54
N GLU A 151 0.39 14.64 0.49
CA GLU A 151 -0.61 14.18 -0.46
C GLU A 151 -1.22 12.84 -0.05
N LYS A 152 -2.55 12.72 -0.20
CA LYS A 152 -3.30 11.49 0.03
C LYS A 152 -3.47 10.74 -1.27
N THR A 153 -3.14 9.45 -1.26
CA THR A 153 -3.29 8.53 -2.39
C THR A 153 -4.09 7.31 -1.97
N LEU A 154 -5.06 6.89 -2.79
CA LEU A 154 -5.88 5.71 -2.52
C LEU A 154 -5.39 4.50 -3.31
N VAL A 155 -5.45 3.31 -2.74
CA VAL A 155 -5.08 2.06 -3.44
C VAL A 155 -6.22 1.08 -3.34
N GLN A 156 -6.57 0.50 -4.48
CA GLN A 156 -7.50 -0.61 -4.60
C GLN A 156 -6.78 -1.82 -5.19
N CYS A 157 -6.72 -2.89 -4.41
CA CYS A 157 -6.18 -4.19 -4.74
C CYS A 157 -7.31 -5.10 -5.25
N LYS A 158 -7.42 -5.28 -6.57
CA LYS A 158 -8.40 -6.23 -7.13
C LYS A 158 -7.83 -7.64 -7.24
N GLN A 159 -8.69 -8.57 -6.84
CA GLN A 159 -8.55 -10.02 -6.82
C GLN A 159 -7.67 -10.58 -7.96
N TRP A 160 -6.63 -11.29 -7.54
CA TRP A 160 -5.58 -11.87 -8.37
C TRP A 160 -6.02 -13.03 -9.30
N LYS A 161 -7.27 -13.49 -9.19
CA LYS A 161 -7.84 -14.60 -10.00
C LYS A 161 -8.56 -14.12 -11.26
N ALA A 162 -8.89 -12.84 -11.37
CA ALA A 162 -9.45 -12.30 -12.59
C ALA A 162 -8.32 -12.11 -13.62
N PHE A 163 -8.43 -12.77 -14.77
CA PHE A 163 -7.44 -12.64 -15.83
C PHE A 163 -7.30 -11.18 -16.34
N LYS A 164 -8.40 -10.41 -16.25
CA LYS A 164 -8.47 -9.00 -16.65
C LYS A 164 -9.33 -8.16 -15.70
N VAL A 165 -8.83 -6.97 -15.35
CA VAL A 165 -9.55 -5.93 -14.61
C VAL A 165 -10.15 -4.92 -15.59
N GLY A 166 -11.47 -4.73 -15.49
CA GLY A 166 -12.25 -3.83 -16.35
C GLY A 166 -12.26 -2.38 -15.90
N VAL A 167 -12.84 -1.52 -16.74
CA VAL A 167 -12.92 -0.07 -16.52
C VAL A 167 -13.82 0.33 -15.34
N SER A 168 -14.78 -0.52 -14.94
CA SER A 168 -15.68 -0.27 -13.82
C SER A 168 -14.91 -0.02 -12.52
N THR A 169 -13.98 -0.91 -12.18
CA THR A 169 -13.09 -0.75 -11.02
C THR A 169 -12.36 0.59 -11.03
N VAL A 170 -11.80 0.97 -12.18
CA VAL A 170 -11.03 2.21 -12.32
C VAL A 170 -11.93 3.44 -12.15
N ARG A 171 -13.17 3.38 -12.65
CA ARG A 171 -14.18 4.44 -12.49
C ARG A 171 -14.68 4.55 -11.05
N GLU A 172 -14.90 3.43 -10.39
CA GLU A 172 -15.28 3.38 -8.97
C GLU A 172 -14.21 4.07 -8.12
N LEU A 173 -12.94 3.68 -8.26
CA LEU A 173 -11.84 4.30 -7.54
C LEU A 173 -11.74 5.80 -7.85
N TYR A 174 -11.91 6.21 -9.11
CA TYR A 174 -11.91 7.63 -9.48
C TYR A 174 -13.01 8.43 -8.77
N GLY A 175 -14.21 7.85 -8.64
CA GLY A 175 -15.31 8.47 -7.88
C GLY A 175 -14.97 8.61 -6.40
N VAL A 176 -14.36 7.58 -5.79
CA VAL A 176 -13.92 7.64 -4.40
C VAL A 176 -12.83 8.71 -4.24
N MET A 177 -11.84 8.78 -5.13
CA MET A 177 -10.79 9.81 -5.06
C MET A 177 -11.36 11.23 -5.08
N ALA A 178 -12.36 11.49 -5.93
CA ALA A 178 -13.02 12.78 -6.01
C ALA A 178 -13.80 13.13 -4.74
N ALA A 179 -14.45 12.15 -4.10
CA ALA A 179 -15.16 12.34 -2.84
C ALA A 179 -14.21 12.55 -1.65
N ASP A 180 -13.07 11.85 -1.63
CA ASP A 180 -12.12 11.79 -0.51
C ASP A 180 -10.98 12.82 -0.59
N GLY A 181 -10.94 13.64 -1.64
CA GLY A 181 -9.89 14.63 -1.89
C GLY A 181 -8.51 14.00 -2.12
N ALA A 182 -8.45 12.82 -2.72
CA ALA A 182 -7.18 12.15 -2.98
C ALA A 182 -6.50 12.71 -4.24
N ALA A 183 -5.21 13.02 -4.14
CA ALA A 183 -4.41 13.56 -5.23
C ALA A 183 -4.20 12.52 -6.34
N ALA A 184 -4.05 11.25 -5.97
CA ALA A 184 -3.84 10.14 -6.88
C ALA A 184 -4.49 8.84 -6.41
N GLY A 185 -4.59 7.86 -7.32
CA GLY A 185 -5.09 6.52 -7.04
C GLY A 185 -4.28 5.43 -7.73
N PHE A 186 -4.20 4.26 -7.10
CA PHE A 186 -3.62 3.06 -7.69
C PHE A 186 -4.65 1.94 -7.75
N VAL A 187 -4.79 1.33 -8.93
CA VAL A 187 -5.46 0.03 -9.05
C VAL A 187 -4.38 -1.03 -9.24
N VAL A 188 -4.32 -1.99 -8.34
CA VAL A 188 -3.28 -3.03 -8.31
C VAL A 188 -3.91 -4.40 -8.54
N THR A 189 -3.32 -5.21 -9.41
CA THR A 189 -3.75 -6.58 -9.71
C THR A 189 -2.55 -7.45 -10.10
N SER A 190 -2.62 -8.77 -9.87
CA SER A 190 -1.67 -9.72 -10.45
C SER A 190 -1.96 -10.05 -11.92
N GLY A 191 -3.19 -9.77 -12.39
CA GLY A 191 -3.65 -10.01 -13.75
C GLY A 191 -3.25 -8.90 -14.71
N ARG A 192 -4.08 -8.64 -15.73
CA ARG A 192 -3.90 -7.54 -16.69
C ARG A 192 -5.07 -6.56 -16.66
N PHE A 193 -4.90 -5.37 -17.24
CA PHE A 193 -5.99 -4.42 -17.45
C PHE A 193 -6.59 -4.53 -18.85
N THR A 194 -7.88 -4.22 -18.98
CA THR A 194 -8.50 -4.06 -20.31
C THR A 194 -7.99 -2.77 -20.98
N GLN A 195 -8.03 -2.69 -22.32
CA GLN A 195 -7.69 -1.45 -23.03
C GLN A 195 -8.59 -0.28 -22.61
N GLU A 196 -9.87 -0.55 -22.29
CA GLU A 196 -10.78 0.47 -21.78
C GLU A 196 -10.35 1.02 -20.43
N ALA A 197 -9.87 0.16 -19.52
CA ALA A 197 -9.32 0.58 -18.23
C ALA A 197 -8.08 1.46 -18.44
N VAL A 198 -7.16 1.05 -19.32
CA VAL A 198 -5.96 1.82 -19.68
C VAL A 198 -6.32 3.18 -20.30
N ALA A 199 -7.25 3.20 -21.26
CA ALA A 199 -7.71 4.42 -21.91
C ALA A 199 -8.42 5.36 -20.94
N PHE A 200 -9.16 4.82 -19.96
CA PHE A 200 -9.79 5.62 -18.92
C PHE A 200 -8.75 6.19 -17.93
N ALA A 201 -7.74 5.42 -17.53
CA ALA A 201 -6.68 5.90 -16.66
C ALA A 201 -5.78 6.96 -17.36
N ALA A 202 -5.62 6.89 -18.68
CA ALA A 202 -4.81 7.82 -19.43
C ALA A 202 -5.24 9.28 -19.22
N GLY A 203 -4.28 10.13 -18.85
CA GLY A 203 -4.50 11.55 -18.59
C GLY A 203 -5.24 11.88 -17.29
N ARG A 204 -5.42 10.90 -16.39
CA ARG A 204 -5.99 11.08 -15.05
C ARG A 204 -4.96 10.70 -13.99
N ASN A 205 -5.18 11.13 -12.75
CA ASN A 205 -4.32 10.78 -11.61
C ASN A 205 -4.58 9.35 -11.10
N ILE A 206 -4.82 8.39 -12.01
CA ILE A 206 -5.02 6.98 -11.68
C ILE A 206 -3.93 6.17 -12.35
N HIS A 207 -3.22 5.40 -11.54
CA HIS A 207 -2.15 4.54 -11.98
C HIS A 207 -2.60 3.08 -11.95
N LEU A 208 -2.36 2.37 -13.05
CA LEU A 208 -2.66 0.95 -13.19
C LEU A 208 -1.38 0.15 -12.96
N MET A 209 -1.41 -0.78 -12.02
CA MET A 209 -0.27 -1.62 -11.67
C MET A 209 -0.64 -3.08 -11.84
N ASP A 210 -0.15 -3.67 -12.92
CA ASP A 210 -0.33 -5.10 -13.19
C ASP A 210 0.74 -5.94 -12.45
N GLY A 211 0.67 -7.26 -12.59
CA GLY A 211 1.61 -8.15 -11.90
C GLY A 211 3.07 -7.86 -12.24
N ALA A 212 3.38 -7.49 -13.49
CA ALA A 212 4.73 -7.18 -13.91
C ALA A 212 5.22 -5.86 -13.29
N ALA A 213 4.38 -4.81 -13.31
CA ALA A 213 4.68 -3.53 -12.67
C ALA A 213 4.82 -3.67 -11.15
N LEU A 214 3.99 -4.49 -10.50
CA LEU A 214 4.10 -4.78 -9.07
C LEU A 214 5.43 -5.47 -8.76
N MET A 215 5.82 -6.50 -9.51
CA MET A 215 7.10 -7.19 -9.30
C MET A 215 8.30 -6.25 -9.51
N LYS A 216 8.25 -5.35 -10.50
CA LYS A 216 9.24 -4.29 -10.68
C LYS A 216 9.31 -3.39 -9.45
N LEU A 217 8.15 -2.96 -8.92
CA LEU A 217 8.07 -2.14 -7.72
C LEU A 217 8.72 -2.81 -6.51
N LEU A 218 8.43 -4.10 -6.28
CA LEU A 218 8.99 -4.87 -5.16
C LEU A 218 10.51 -5.04 -5.28
N LYS A 219 11.03 -5.31 -6.47
CA LYS A 219 12.47 -5.42 -6.73
C LYS A 219 13.21 -4.10 -6.50
N GLU A 220 12.65 -2.99 -6.97
CA GLU A 220 13.21 -1.66 -6.76
C GLU A 220 13.18 -1.25 -5.29
N ALA A 221 12.08 -1.55 -4.58
CA ALA A 221 11.96 -1.31 -3.15
C ALA A 221 13.01 -2.10 -2.32
N LYS A 222 13.34 -3.33 -2.75
CA LYS A 222 14.42 -4.14 -2.14
C LYS A 222 15.79 -3.49 -2.36
N ALA A 223 16.07 -3.05 -3.59
CA ALA A 223 17.34 -2.38 -3.92
C ALA A 223 17.55 -1.08 -3.13
N GLN A 224 16.49 -0.27 -2.95
CA GLN A 224 16.54 0.97 -2.17
C GLN A 224 16.80 0.72 -0.67
N THR A 225 16.27 -0.37 -0.11
CA THR A 225 16.55 -0.76 1.29
C THR A 225 18.02 -1.17 1.46
N GLY A 226 18.61 -1.84 0.46
CA GLY A 226 20.02 -2.23 0.45
C GLY A 226 20.99 -1.04 0.33
N ALA A 227 20.66 -0.04 -0.50
CA ALA A 227 21.52 1.13 -0.72
C ALA A 227 21.55 2.11 0.47
N ALA A 228 20.44 2.24 1.21
CA ALA A 228 20.37 3.07 2.42
C ALA A 228 21.24 2.52 3.58
N SER A 229 21.50 1.21 3.60
CA SER A 229 22.40 0.55 4.57
C SER A 229 23.87 0.86 4.31
N THR A 230 24.31 0.90 3.04
CA THR A 230 25.73 1.09 2.67
C THR A 230 26.22 2.52 2.86
N THR A 231 25.34 3.51 2.84
CA THR A 231 25.72 4.94 2.94
C THR A 231 26.09 5.36 4.38
N LYS A 232 25.61 4.63 5.40
CA LYS A 232 25.94 4.94 6.81
C LYS A 232 27.35 4.52 7.25
N ALA A 233 28.08 3.75 6.45
CA ALA A 233 29.39 3.20 6.81
C ALA A 233 30.61 4.06 6.37
N ARG A 234 30.41 5.19 5.69
CA ARG A 234 31.53 5.98 5.12
C ARG A 234 31.54 7.46 5.52
N THR A 235 31.22 7.77 6.77
CA THR A 235 31.47 9.11 7.33
C THR A 235 32.24 9.00 8.65
N SER A 236 33.52 8.71 8.54
CA SER A 236 34.51 9.25 9.48
C SER A 236 35.77 9.60 8.69
N THR A 237 36.23 10.84 8.89
CA THR A 237 37.52 11.38 8.42
C THR A 237 37.57 11.92 7.00
N SER A 238 37.25 13.21 6.83
CA SER A 238 38.25 14.20 6.42
C SER A 238 37.63 15.60 6.43
N LEU A 239 38.07 16.43 7.38
CA LEU A 239 37.86 17.88 7.37
C LEU A 239 38.78 18.50 6.31
N ALA A 240 38.23 19.18 5.32
CA ALA A 240 38.84 20.37 4.72
C ALA A 240 37.86 21.15 3.82
N ASN A 241 37.48 22.31 4.36
CA ASN A 241 37.16 23.60 3.74
C ASN A 241 35.79 23.87 3.07
N PRO A 242 35.18 25.05 3.35
CA PRO A 242 33.83 25.39 2.91
C PRO A 242 33.80 26.32 1.68
N VAL A 243 32.56 26.58 1.24
CA VAL A 243 32.11 27.59 0.26
C VAL A 243 32.03 27.13 -1.19
N ARG A 244 30.81 26.76 -1.61
CA ARG A 244 30.10 27.46 -2.69
C ARG A 244 28.60 27.22 -2.54
N VAL A 245 27.89 28.34 -2.41
CA VAL A 245 26.43 28.43 -2.46
C VAL A 245 26.01 28.08 -3.89
N ALA A 246 25.20 27.03 -4.04
CA ALA A 246 24.52 26.71 -5.29
C ALA A 246 23.05 26.39 -4.97
N GLU A 247 22.18 27.04 -5.71
CA GLU A 247 20.72 27.08 -5.64
C GLU A 247 20.01 25.73 -5.46
N PRO A 248 18.82 25.71 -4.82
CA PRO A 248 18.07 24.48 -4.59
C PRO A 248 17.43 23.97 -5.89
N LEU A 249 18.03 22.91 -6.45
CA LEU A 249 17.43 22.13 -7.53
C LEU A 249 16.29 21.27 -6.96
N LYS A 250 15.05 21.69 -7.24
CA LYS A 250 13.83 20.88 -7.10
C LYS A 250 14.07 19.50 -7.73
N THR A 251 14.16 18.47 -6.89
CA THR A 251 14.20 17.08 -7.35
C THR A 251 12.93 16.41 -6.85
N GLU A 252 11.88 16.45 -7.67
CA GLU A 252 10.76 15.54 -7.54
C GLU A 252 11.26 14.13 -7.87
N PRO A 253 11.04 13.10 -7.03
CA PRO A 253 11.27 11.73 -7.45
C PRO A 253 10.13 11.34 -8.39
N ALA A 254 10.39 11.51 -9.69
CA ALA A 254 9.55 11.06 -10.78
C ALA A 254 9.20 9.58 -10.57
N PHE A 255 7.91 9.27 -10.66
CA PHE A 255 7.49 7.93 -11.06
C PHE A 255 8.11 7.68 -12.42
N ASP A 256 9.13 6.82 -12.48
CA ASP A 256 9.59 6.22 -13.73
C ASP A 256 8.47 5.37 -14.29
N THR A 257 7.57 6.06 -14.98
CA THR A 257 6.62 5.48 -15.89
C THR A 257 7.43 4.62 -16.84
N VAL A 258 7.17 3.31 -16.80
CA VAL A 258 7.30 2.53 -18.03
C VAL A 258 6.28 3.15 -18.96
N ARG A 259 6.73 4.13 -19.74
CA ARG A 259 6.10 4.50 -20.99
C ARG A 259 6.31 3.27 -21.85
N PRO A 260 5.28 2.43 -22.14
CA PRO A 260 5.46 1.47 -23.20
C PRO A 260 5.81 2.28 -24.44
N ALA A 261 6.91 1.92 -25.09
CA ALA A 261 7.19 2.40 -26.43
C ALA A 261 6.02 1.95 -27.30
N ALA A 262 5.01 2.81 -27.39
CA ALA A 262 3.97 2.67 -28.38
C ALA A 262 4.70 2.71 -29.71
N SER A 263 4.63 1.61 -30.46
CA SER A 263 4.95 1.64 -31.88
C SER A 263 4.30 2.89 -32.46
N PRO A 264 5.06 3.76 -33.15
CA PRO A 264 4.55 5.07 -33.54
C PRO A 264 3.29 4.85 -34.38
N ILE A 265 2.14 5.29 -33.87
CA ILE A 265 0.89 5.30 -34.63
C ILE A 265 1.18 6.16 -35.87
N PRO A 266 1.18 5.59 -37.08
CA PRO A 266 1.57 6.35 -38.25
C PRO A 266 0.57 7.49 -38.50
N GLY A 267 1.08 8.65 -38.93
CA GLY A 267 0.26 9.72 -39.47
C GLY A 267 -0.36 9.31 -40.80
N CYS A 268 -1.58 9.78 -41.07
CA CYS A 268 -2.25 9.54 -42.34
C CYS A 268 -1.48 10.20 -43.50
N PRO A 269 -1.17 9.49 -44.60
CA PRO A 269 -0.43 10.07 -45.73
C PRO A 269 -1.21 11.15 -46.50
N GLN A 270 -2.51 11.31 -46.24
CA GLN A 270 -3.38 12.26 -46.94
C GLN A 270 -3.66 13.53 -46.13
N CYS A 271 -3.60 13.48 -44.80
CA CYS A 271 -3.95 14.65 -43.96
C CYS A 271 -3.12 14.79 -42.68
N GLY A 272 -2.14 13.92 -42.44
CA GLY A 272 -1.28 13.94 -41.25
C GLY A 272 -1.94 13.51 -39.93
N LYS A 273 -3.27 13.41 -39.86
CA LYS A 273 -4.00 13.00 -38.65
C LYS A 273 -3.71 11.56 -38.26
N ALA A 274 -3.85 11.24 -36.98
CA ALA A 274 -3.59 9.90 -36.43
C ALA A 274 -4.43 8.82 -37.15
N MET A 275 -3.84 7.63 -37.33
CA MET A 275 -4.51 6.49 -37.92
C MET A 275 -5.08 5.55 -36.84
N VAL A 276 -6.18 4.86 -37.15
CA VAL A 276 -6.87 3.91 -36.29
C VAL A 276 -6.86 2.54 -36.97
N GLN A 277 -6.59 1.49 -36.22
CA GLN A 277 -6.64 0.11 -36.73
C GLN A 277 -8.08 -0.27 -37.09
N ARG A 278 -8.28 -0.77 -38.31
CA ARG A 278 -9.56 -1.28 -38.81
C ARG A 278 -9.33 -2.65 -39.45
N VAL A 279 -10.35 -3.50 -39.44
CA VAL A 279 -10.30 -4.83 -40.09
C VAL A 279 -11.18 -4.78 -41.32
N ALA A 280 -10.65 -5.21 -42.47
CA ALA A 280 -11.41 -5.24 -43.72
C ALA A 280 -12.52 -6.30 -43.62
N LYS A 281 -13.77 -5.87 -43.86
CA LYS A 281 -14.94 -6.76 -43.77
C LYS A 281 -15.29 -7.47 -45.08
N ARG A 282 -14.78 -7.00 -46.23
CA ARG A 282 -15.07 -7.53 -47.58
C ARG A 282 -13.87 -7.33 -48.52
N GLY A 283 -13.77 -8.17 -49.55
CA GLY A 283 -12.72 -8.11 -50.58
C GLY A 283 -11.53 -9.06 -50.32
N PRO A 284 -10.51 -9.06 -51.19
CA PRO A 284 -9.37 -9.99 -51.15
C PRO A 284 -8.47 -9.83 -49.90
N ALA A 285 -8.66 -8.76 -49.12
CA ALA A 285 -7.99 -8.54 -47.83
C ALA A 285 -8.92 -8.70 -46.62
N ALA A 286 -10.10 -9.32 -46.77
CA ALA A 286 -11.03 -9.53 -45.67
C ALA A 286 -10.37 -10.28 -44.50
N GLY A 287 -10.56 -9.78 -43.28
CA GLY A 287 -9.92 -10.29 -42.06
C GLY A 287 -8.54 -9.69 -41.74
N LYS A 288 -7.88 -9.01 -42.68
CA LYS A 288 -6.61 -8.33 -42.41
C LYS A 288 -6.83 -6.97 -41.74
N ALA A 289 -5.97 -6.65 -40.76
CA ALA A 289 -5.95 -5.35 -40.11
C ALA A 289 -5.15 -4.34 -40.95
N PHE A 290 -5.66 -3.12 -41.06
CA PHE A 290 -5.02 -2.00 -41.74
C PHE A 290 -5.21 -0.72 -40.93
N TRP A 291 -4.34 0.26 -41.16
CA TRP A 291 -4.48 1.60 -40.62
C TRP A 291 -5.44 2.41 -41.48
N GLY A 292 -6.51 2.95 -40.91
CA GLY A 292 -7.43 3.89 -41.56
C GLY A 292 -7.40 5.25 -40.87
N CYS A 293 -7.52 6.35 -41.62
CA CYS A 293 -7.53 7.69 -41.03
C CYS A 293 -8.64 7.87 -39.97
N SER A 294 -8.32 8.49 -38.83
CA SER A 294 -9.29 8.89 -37.80
C SER A 294 -10.37 9.85 -38.32
N ALA A 295 -10.04 10.68 -39.32
CA ALA A 295 -10.95 11.66 -39.93
C ALA A 295 -11.74 11.10 -41.13
N PHE A 296 -11.98 9.80 -41.20
CA PHE A 296 -12.73 9.18 -42.29
C PHE A 296 -14.14 9.79 -42.48
N GLY A 297 -14.81 10.13 -41.38
CA GLY A 297 -16.13 10.78 -41.43
C GLY A 297 -16.10 12.22 -41.98
N ALA A 298 -14.94 12.88 -41.94
CA ALA A 298 -14.75 14.23 -42.48
C ALA A 298 -14.25 14.23 -43.94
N GLY A 299 -14.33 13.08 -44.63
CA GLY A 299 -13.99 12.95 -46.05
C GLY A 299 -12.59 12.40 -46.37
N CYS A 300 -11.73 12.17 -45.37
CA CYS A 300 -10.37 11.66 -45.62
C CYS A 300 -10.35 10.13 -45.79
N ARG A 301 -9.89 9.62 -46.94
CA ARG A 301 -9.83 8.18 -47.23
C ARG A 301 -8.43 7.55 -47.12
N GLY A 302 -7.50 8.18 -46.40
CA GLY A 302 -6.14 7.66 -46.26
C GLY A 302 -6.08 6.32 -45.50
N THR A 303 -5.38 5.35 -46.08
CA THR A 303 -5.13 4.02 -45.53
C THR A 303 -3.64 3.65 -45.60
N ARG A 304 -3.18 2.73 -44.75
CA ARG A 304 -1.85 2.12 -44.76
C ARG A 304 -1.96 0.67 -44.33
N GLU A 305 -1.12 -0.20 -44.89
CA GLU A 305 -1.02 -1.60 -44.44
C GLU A 305 -0.34 -1.68 -43.07
N MET A 306 -0.73 -2.67 -42.26
CA MET A 306 0.03 -3.02 -41.06
C MET A 306 1.19 -3.91 -41.48
N VAL A 307 2.41 -3.39 -41.40
CA VAL A 307 3.61 -4.22 -41.49
C VAL A 307 3.59 -5.13 -40.25
N GLY A 308 3.44 -6.43 -40.46
CA GLY A 308 3.60 -7.41 -39.38
C GLY A 308 5.03 -7.34 -38.88
N VAL A 309 5.22 -7.22 -37.57
CA VAL A 309 6.53 -7.43 -36.96
C VAL A 309 6.84 -8.92 -37.12
N GLY A 310 7.59 -9.25 -38.17
CA GLY A 310 8.03 -10.59 -38.52
C GLY A 310 9.05 -10.49 -39.66
N ASP A 311 10.25 -10.97 -39.37
CA ASP A 311 11.41 -11.12 -40.26
C ASP A 311 12.27 -9.86 -40.51
N GLU A 312 13.01 -9.43 -39.48
CA GLU A 312 14.35 -8.86 -39.68
C GLU A 312 15.36 -10.00 -39.54
N ASN A 313 16.11 -10.20 -40.64
CA ASN A 313 17.20 -11.16 -40.85
C ASN A 313 18.48 -10.70 -40.15
#